data_AF-A0A3M8HH67-F1
#
_entry.id   AF-A0A3M8HH67-F1
#
_cell.length_a   1.000
_cell.length_b   1.000
_cell.length_c   1.000
_cell.angle_alpha   90.00
_cell.angle_beta   90.00
_cell.angle_gamma   90.00
#
_symmetry.space_group_name_H-M   'P 1'
#
loop_
_entity.id
_entity.type
_entity.pdbx_description
1 polymer ?
#
loop_
_entity_poly.entity_id
_entity_poly.type
_entity_poly.pdbx_seq_one_letter_code
_entity_poly.pdbx_strand_id
1 'polypeptide(L)'
;MVAIVLIILTISQLICFYFIILLNTKVSKFKDLEKRQDQLIREMDDALTLYLVEIKEENDRFIKELTKVKQTELKNNEINESTLAKMEKVEEKEPSQKSSVDNANQQPAVETKTYIPKMKVENAYKKQKAMTVKQKDSQDFQKEVENQGENNKSSLPDFEQKVLNLHQEGKTIDEIAKITQKGKTEIELLIKFHA
;
A
#
# COMPACT_ATOMS: atom_id res chain seq x y z
N MET A 1 -14.68 -22.54 -66.88
CA MET A 1 -13.52 -21.77 -66.38
C MET A 1 -13.93 -20.42 -65.79
N VAL A 2 -14.51 -19.50 -66.56
CA VAL A 2 -14.87 -18.14 -66.06
C VAL A 2 -15.88 -18.18 -64.91
N ALA A 3 -16.93 -19.00 -64.99
CA ALA A 3 -17.92 -19.11 -63.92
C ALA A 3 -17.34 -19.59 -62.58
N ILE A 4 -16.38 -20.51 -62.61
CA ILE A 4 -15.71 -21.02 -61.40
C ILE A 4 -14.89 -19.90 -60.74
N VAL A 5 -14.18 -19.10 -61.54
CA VAL A 5 -13.43 -17.94 -61.05
C VAL A 5 -14.35 -16.90 -60.41
N LEU A 6 -15.52 -16.63 -61.02
CA LEU A 6 -16.51 -15.71 -60.44
C LEU A 6 -17.04 -16.22 -59.09
N ILE A 7 -17.34 -17.51 -58.97
CA ILE A 7 -17.80 -18.11 -57.71
C ILE A 7 -16.72 -17.94 -56.63
N ILE A 8 -15.45 -18.25 -56.94
CA ILE A 8 -14.34 -18.10 -55.99
C ILE A 8 -14.18 -16.64 -55.55
N LEU A 9 -14.28 -15.68 -56.48
CA LEU A 9 -14.22 -14.25 -56.16
C LEU A 9 -15.37 -13.82 -55.25
N THR A 10 -16.59 -14.31 -55.48
CA THR A 10 -17.74 -14.00 -54.62
C THR A 10 -17.57 -14.58 -53.21
N ILE A 11 -17.08 -15.81 -53.08
CA ILE A 11 -16.81 -16.42 -51.78
C ILE A 11 -15.69 -15.66 -51.05
N SER A 12 -14.63 -15.26 -51.77
CA SER A 12 -13.57 -14.44 -51.20
C SER A 12 -14.08 -13.06 -50.76
N GLN A 13 -15.02 -12.46 -51.48
CA GLN A 13 -15.64 -11.22 -51.03
C GLN A 13 -16.44 -11.41 -49.73
N LEU A 14 -17.17 -12.52 -49.59
CA LEU A 14 -17.90 -12.85 -48.36
C LEU A 14 -16.95 -13.08 -47.16
N ILE A 15 -15.80 -13.75 -47.38
CA ILE A 15 -14.81 -13.93 -46.30
C ILE A 15 -14.27 -12.58 -45.83
N CYS A 16 -13.99 -11.66 -46.75
CA CYS A 16 -13.53 -10.31 -46.42
C CYS A 16 -14.59 -9.55 -45.60
N PHE A 17 -15.86 -9.59 -46.00
CA PHE A 17 -16.94 -8.99 -45.21
C PHE A 17 -17.07 -9.60 -43.82
N TYR A 18 -16.95 -10.93 -43.70
CA TYR A 18 -16.94 -11.60 -42.41
C TYR A 18 -15.79 -11.10 -41.51
N PHE A 19 -14.58 -11.00 -42.04
CA PHE A 19 -13.43 -10.46 -41.30
C PHE A 19 -13.63 -9.00 -40.88
N ILE A 20 -14.20 -8.15 -41.75
CA ILE A 20 -14.52 -6.75 -41.42
C ILE A 20 -15.48 -6.69 -40.22
N ILE A 21 -16.55 -7.49 -40.23
CA ILE A 21 -17.52 -7.54 -39.11
C ILE A 21 -16.86 -8.05 -37.83
N LEU A 22 -16.05 -9.11 -37.92
CA LEU A 22 -15.33 -9.68 -36.79
C LEU A 22 -14.36 -8.67 -36.17
N LEU A 23 -13.59 -7.96 -37.00
CA LEU A 23 -12.66 -6.93 -36.55
C LEU A 23 -13.39 -5.77 -35.89
N ASN A 24 -14.47 -5.27 -36.52
CA ASN A 24 -15.26 -4.16 -35.98
C ASN A 24 -15.91 -4.52 -34.63
N THR A 25 -16.39 -5.75 -34.49
CA THR A 25 -16.94 -6.26 -33.22
C THR A 25 -15.86 -6.31 -32.15
N LYS A 26 -14.66 -6.77 -32.49
CA LYS A 26 -13.53 -6.81 -31.55
C LYS A 26 -13.11 -5.40 -31.14
N VAL A 27 -12.92 -4.49 -32.10
CA VAL A 27 -12.55 -3.08 -31.86
C VAL A 27 -13.60 -2.35 -31.03
N SER A 28 -14.89 -2.58 -31.29
CA SER A 28 -15.98 -1.97 -30.53
C SER A 28 -15.97 -2.41 -29.06
N LYS A 29 -15.73 -3.70 -28.79
CA LYS A 29 -15.58 -4.22 -27.41
C LYS A 29 -14.39 -3.58 -26.68
N PHE A 30 -13.27 -3.36 -27.38
CA PHE A 30 -12.12 -2.66 -26.80
C PHE A 30 -12.45 -1.20 -26.47
N LYS A 31 -13.17 -0.50 -27.36
CA LYS A 31 -13.59 0.88 -27.13
C LYS A 31 -14.54 1.02 -25.93
N ASP A 32 -15.49 0.08 -25.78
CA ASP A 32 -16.38 0.05 -24.62
C ASP A 32 -15.61 -0.21 -23.32
N LEU A 33 -14.58 -1.06 -23.39
CA LEU A 33 -13.72 -1.37 -22.25
C LEU A 33 -12.85 -0.17 -21.85
N GLU A 34 -12.28 0.55 -22.83
CA GLU A 34 -11.54 1.80 -22.61
C GLU A 34 -12.42 2.85 -21.92
N LYS A 35 -13.65 3.06 -22.41
CA LYS A 35 -14.59 3.99 -21.78
C LYS A 35 -14.93 3.61 -20.34
N ARG A 36 -15.11 2.32 -20.05
CA ARG A 36 -15.34 1.84 -18.68
C ARG A 36 -14.10 2.04 -17.80
N GLN A 37 -12.91 1.86 -18.35
CA GLN A 37 -11.66 2.09 -17.65
C GLN A 37 -11.50 3.57 -17.26
N ASP A 38 -11.78 4.49 -18.18
CA ASP A 38 -11.74 5.93 -17.92
C ASP A 38 -12.73 6.34 -16.82
N GLN A 39 -13.95 5.77 -16.86
CA GLN A 39 -14.95 6.01 -15.83
C GLN A 39 -14.49 5.48 -14.46
N LEU A 40 -13.93 4.27 -14.42
CA LEU A 40 -13.41 3.67 -13.19
C LEU A 40 -12.26 4.49 -12.60
N ILE A 41 -11.36 5.03 -13.43
CA ILE A 41 -10.27 5.90 -12.98
C ILE A 41 -10.83 7.16 -12.33
N ARG A 42 -11.86 7.78 -12.91
CA ARG A 42 -12.50 8.96 -12.32
C ARG A 42 -13.18 8.64 -10.98
N GLU A 43 -13.91 7.54 -10.90
CA GLU A 43 -14.52 7.08 -9.65
C GLU A 43 -13.48 6.77 -8.57
N MET A 44 -12.34 6.20 -8.98
CA MET A 44 -11.19 5.96 -8.09
C MET A 44 -10.56 7.28 -7.60
N ASP A 45 -10.35 8.26 -8.47
CA ASP A 45 -9.79 9.58 -8.10
C ASP A 45 -10.69 10.30 -7.09
N ASP A 46 -12.02 10.23 -7.26
CA ASP A 46 -12.99 10.79 -6.32
C ASP A 46 -12.93 10.07 -4.96
N ALA A 47 -12.87 8.72 -4.96
CA ALA A 47 -12.75 7.93 -3.73
C ALA A 47 -11.41 8.16 -3.01
N LEU A 48 -10.31 8.27 -3.76
CA LEU A 48 -8.99 8.59 -3.21
C LEU A 48 -8.97 9.99 -2.63
N THR A 49 -9.62 10.96 -3.27
CA THR A 49 -9.74 12.32 -2.74
C THR A 49 -10.50 12.32 -1.41
N LEU A 50 -11.60 11.59 -1.33
CA LEU A 50 -12.36 11.42 -0.09
C LEU A 50 -11.50 10.79 1.01
N TYR A 51 -10.80 9.70 0.69
CA TYR A 51 -9.91 9.02 1.64
C TYR A 51 -8.74 9.91 2.10
N LEU A 52 -8.11 10.65 1.20
CA LEU A 52 -7.01 11.56 1.56
C LEU A 52 -7.48 12.69 2.47
N VAL A 53 -8.70 13.19 2.27
CA VAL A 53 -9.31 14.17 3.18
C VAL A 53 -9.55 13.57 4.54
N GLU A 54 -10.16 12.38 4.60
CA GLU A 54 -10.45 11.68 5.86
C GLU A 54 -9.18 11.40 6.67
N ILE A 55 -8.14 10.85 6.03
CA ILE A 55 -6.86 10.56 6.69
C ILE A 55 -6.12 11.85 7.09
N LYS A 56 -6.23 12.92 6.30
CA LYS A 56 -5.66 14.21 6.70
C LYS A 56 -6.36 14.75 7.95
N GLU A 57 -7.68 14.70 7.97
CA GLU A 57 -8.49 15.14 9.11
C GLU A 57 -8.19 14.30 10.36
N GLU A 58 -8.03 12.99 10.20
CA GLU A 58 -7.65 12.09 11.29
C GLU A 58 -6.24 12.40 11.83
N ASN A 59 -5.27 12.64 10.95
CA ASN A 59 -3.94 13.09 11.36
C ASN A 59 -4.00 14.43 12.12
N ASP A 60 -4.73 15.42 11.61
CA ASP A 60 -4.89 16.72 12.27
C ASP A 60 -5.56 16.58 13.65
N ARG A 61 -6.56 15.71 13.76
CA ARG A 61 -7.21 15.37 15.03
C ARG A 61 -6.23 14.70 15.99
N PHE A 62 -5.45 13.75 15.52
CA PHE A 62 -4.44 13.06 16.32
C PHE A 62 -3.38 14.02 16.86
N ILE A 63 -2.85 14.92 16.01
CA ILE A 63 -1.88 15.94 16.43
C ILE A 63 -2.49 16.91 17.46
N LYS A 64 -3.76 17.29 17.30
CA LYS A 64 -4.48 18.12 18.29
C LYS A 64 -4.62 17.42 19.64
N GLU A 65 -5.00 16.14 19.66
CA GLU A 65 -5.11 15.36 20.91
C GLU A 65 -3.74 15.20 21.59
N LEU A 66 -2.67 14.89 20.84
CA LEU A 66 -1.32 14.83 21.39
C LEU A 66 -0.86 16.17 21.97
N THR A 67 -1.16 17.28 21.30
CA THR A 67 -0.80 18.63 21.76
C THR A 67 -1.58 18.99 23.03
N LYS A 68 -2.88 18.65 23.08
CA LYS A 68 -3.75 18.88 24.24
C LYS A 68 -3.31 18.06 25.46
N VAL A 69 -2.96 16.79 25.27
CA VAL A 69 -2.42 15.93 26.34
C VAL A 69 -1.10 16.52 26.87
N LYS A 70 -0.18 16.90 25.98
CA LYS A 70 1.10 17.52 26.38
C LYS A 70 0.94 18.86 27.11
N GLN A 71 -0.04 19.67 26.73
CA GLN A 71 -0.34 20.95 27.41
C GLN A 71 -1.04 20.75 28.77
N THR A 72 -1.82 19.67 28.92
CA THR A 72 -2.47 19.31 30.18
C THR A 72 -1.44 18.79 31.21
N GLU A 73 -0.43 18.05 30.75
CA GLU A 73 0.73 17.65 31.56
C GLU A 73 1.56 18.85 32.06
N LEU A 74 1.71 19.91 31.24
CA LEU A 74 2.46 21.11 31.63
C LEU A 74 1.70 21.97 32.65
N LYS A 75 0.37 22.02 32.59
CA LYS A 75 -0.44 22.78 33.57
C LYS A 75 -0.58 22.10 34.93
N ASN A 76 -0.35 20.79 35.03
CA ASN A 76 -0.40 20.06 36.30
C ASN A 76 0.93 20.08 37.08
N ASN A 77 2.06 20.48 36.46
CA ASN A 77 3.38 20.48 37.11
C ASN A 77 3.87 21.87 37.60
N GLU A 78 3.10 22.95 37.43
CA GLU A 78 3.51 24.30 37.88
C GLU A 78 3.28 24.60 39.37
N ILE A 79 2.91 23.62 40.20
CA ILE A 79 2.69 23.87 41.65
C ILE A 79 3.92 23.55 42.51
N ASN A 80 4.88 22.77 42.04
CA ASN A 80 5.98 22.30 42.89
C ASN A 80 7.34 22.40 42.18
N GLU A 81 7.97 23.58 42.14
CA GLU A 81 9.44 23.74 42.18
C GLU A 81 9.85 25.22 42.05
N SER A 82 9.58 26.01 43.08
CA SER A 82 10.24 27.30 43.30
C SER A 82 11.05 27.26 44.60
N THR A 83 11.90 26.25 44.73
CA THR A 83 12.95 26.21 45.75
C THR A 83 14.14 25.43 45.22
N LEU A 84 14.97 26.07 44.39
CA LEU A 84 16.43 25.94 44.46
C LEU A 84 17.10 26.92 43.50
N ALA A 85 17.22 28.16 43.95
CA ALA A 85 18.31 29.00 43.49
C ALA A 85 19.63 28.45 44.06
N LYS A 86 20.65 28.43 43.20
CA LYS A 86 22.07 28.69 43.53
C LYS A 86 22.95 27.49 43.93
N MET A 87 23.68 26.99 42.94
CA MET A 87 25.02 26.38 42.94
C MET A 87 25.29 26.02 41.45
N GLU A 88 26.36 26.33 40.74
CA GLU A 88 27.61 27.05 40.96
C GLU A 88 28.23 27.24 39.54
N LYS A 89 28.99 28.30 39.34
CA LYS A 89 29.66 28.70 38.09
C LYS A 89 31.16 28.44 38.25
N VAL A 90 31.78 27.59 37.41
CA VAL A 90 33.25 27.50 37.14
C VAL A 90 33.40 26.82 35.75
N GLU A 91 33.73 27.57 34.68
CA GLU A 91 35.03 27.60 33.93
C GLU A 91 35.34 26.29 33.14
N GLU A 92 35.88 26.24 31.90
CA GLU A 92 36.45 27.20 30.95
C GLU A 92 36.76 26.44 29.63
N LYS A 93 36.92 27.19 28.52
CA LYS A 93 37.66 26.90 27.25
C LYS A 93 36.91 26.27 26.06
N GLU A 94 36.39 27.16 25.22
CA GLU A 94 36.53 27.03 23.76
C GLU A 94 37.97 27.39 23.31
N PRO A 95 38.36 27.05 22.06
CA PRO A 95 38.43 28.13 21.09
C PRO A 95 37.94 27.78 19.67
N SER A 96 36.93 28.56 19.22
CA SER A 96 37.03 29.54 18.11
C SER A 96 37.12 29.02 16.64
N GLN A 97 36.65 29.69 15.57
CA GLN A 97 36.36 31.10 15.27
C GLN A 97 35.33 31.25 14.11
N LYS A 98 34.46 32.29 14.26
CA LYS A 98 34.13 33.44 13.37
C LYS A 98 33.66 33.16 11.92
N SER A 99 32.67 33.85 11.35
CA SER A 99 32.45 35.30 11.36
C SER A 99 31.03 35.68 10.88
N SER A 100 30.36 36.59 11.61
CA SER A 100 29.59 37.80 11.20
C SER A 100 29.23 38.06 9.72
N VAL A 101 28.18 38.77 9.27
CA VAL A 101 27.05 39.58 9.80
C VAL A 101 26.21 40.00 8.54
N ASP A 102 24.95 40.40 8.71
CA ASP A 102 24.09 41.26 7.85
C ASP A 102 23.08 40.71 6.80
N ASN A 103 21.81 40.93 7.17
CA ASN A 103 20.64 41.49 6.45
C ASN A 103 20.20 41.06 5.03
N ALA A 104 18.92 40.65 5.01
CA ALA A 104 17.85 40.93 4.04
C ALA A 104 18.07 40.64 2.54
N ASN A 105 17.48 39.53 2.05
CA ASN A 105 16.62 39.58 0.85
C ASN A 105 15.70 38.35 0.73
N GLN A 106 14.53 38.55 0.11
CA GLN A 106 13.43 37.58 -0.02
C GLN A 106 13.57 36.64 -1.25
N GLN A 107 12.91 35.46 -1.11
CA GLN A 107 12.45 34.49 -2.14
C GLN A 107 13.44 33.39 -2.63
N PRO A 108 12.95 32.26 -3.19
CA PRO A 108 12.39 31.10 -2.49
C PRO A 108 13.26 29.84 -2.72
N ALA A 109 13.54 29.06 -1.66
CA ALA A 109 14.41 27.89 -1.78
C ALA A 109 13.67 26.68 -2.36
N VAL A 110 14.04 26.33 -3.60
CA VAL A 110 13.72 25.09 -4.30
C VAL A 110 14.11 23.89 -3.43
N GLU A 111 13.16 22.99 -3.18
CA GLU A 111 13.36 21.73 -2.45
C GLU A 111 14.51 20.93 -3.08
N THR A 112 15.63 20.87 -2.38
CA THR A 112 16.75 20.01 -2.76
C THR A 112 16.30 18.56 -2.67
N LYS A 113 16.18 17.89 -3.83
CA LYS A 113 16.01 16.43 -3.91
C LYS A 113 17.01 15.78 -2.96
N THR A 114 16.51 15.18 -1.88
CA THR A 114 17.33 14.47 -0.90
C THR A 114 18.11 13.39 -1.63
N TYR A 115 19.42 13.60 -1.79
CA TYR A 115 20.29 12.62 -2.43
C TYR A 115 20.52 11.47 -1.46
N ILE A 116 19.81 10.35 -1.70
CA ILE A 116 20.00 9.14 -0.93
C ILE A 116 21.25 8.41 -1.48
N PRO A 117 22.25 8.11 -0.64
CA PRO A 117 23.46 7.41 -1.09
C PRO A 117 23.12 6.06 -1.74
N LYS A 118 23.75 5.76 -2.89
CA LYS A 118 23.50 4.56 -3.73
C LYS A 118 23.50 3.24 -2.94
N MET A 119 24.27 3.16 -1.85
CA MET A 119 24.36 1.99 -0.98
C MET A 119 23.04 1.64 -0.25
N LYS A 120 22.21 2.64 0.10
CA LYS A 120 20.89 2.39 0.73
C LYS A 120 19.87 1.86 -0.27
N VAL A 121 19.99 2.27 -1.53
CA VAL A 121 19.09 1.87 -2.63
C VAL A 121 19.32 0.40 -3.00
N GLU A 122 20.58 -0.01 -3.11
CA GLU A 122 20.93 -1.39 -3.48
C GLU A 122 20.40 -2.43 -2.46
N ASN A 123 20.45 -2.09 -1.17
CA ASN A 123 19.93 -2.96 -0.11
C ASN A 123 18.40 -3.08 -0.14
N ALA A 124 17.68 -2.04 -0.58
CA ALA A 124 16.23 -2.10 -0.76
C ALA A 124 15.84 -3.02 -1.94
N TYR A 125 16.53 -2.90 -3.08
CA TYR A 125 16.29 -3.76 -4.25
C TYR A 125 16.66 -5.23 -4.00
N LYS A 126 17.75 -5.50 -3.28
CA LYS A 126 18.15 -6.87 -2.91
C LYS A 126 17.13 -7.55 -2.00
N LYS A 127 16.58 -6.82 -1.01
CA LYS A 127 15.51 -7.33 -0.14
C LYS A 127 14.24 -7.67 -0.92
N GLN A 128 13.88 -6.84 -1.90
CA GLN A 128 12.71 -7.08 -2.75
C GLN A 128 12.89 -8.30 -3.68
N LYS A 129 14.08 -8.46 -4.29
CA LYS A 129 14.38 -9.59 -5.19
C LYS A 129 14.45 -10.93 -4.43
N ALA A 130 14.95 -10.94 -3.19
CA ALA A 130 14.95 -12.13 -2.34
C ALA A 130 13.51 -12.60 -1.96
N MET A 131 12.55 -11.68 -1.95
CA MET A 131 11.13 -11.98 -1.71
C MET A 131 10.45 -12.62 -2.94
N THR A 132 10.88 -12.27 -4.15
CA THR A 132 10.30 -12.79 -5.42
C THR A 132 10.79 -14.19 -5.79
N VAL A 133 11.96 -14.61 -5.28
CA VAL A 133 12.55 -15.92 -5.61
C VAL A 133 11.97 -17.06 -4.76
N LYS A 134 11.36 -16.77 -3.61
CA LYS A 134 10.70 -17.80 -2.76
C LYS A 134 9.34 -18.30 -3.26
N GLN A 135 8.85 -17.82 -4.41
CA GLN A 135 7.54 -18.19 -4.97
C GLN A 135 7.61 -19.17 -6.15
N LYS A 136 8.76 -19.78 -6.47
CA LYS A 136 8.91 -20.68 -7.64
C LYS A 136 9.06 -22.17 -7.37
N ASP A 137 9.17 -22.62 -6.12
CA ASP A 137 9.28 -24.05 -5.78
C ASP A 137 8.06 -24.49 -4.97
N SER A 138 6.95 -24.78 -5.66
CA SER A 138 5.87 -25.69 -5.20
C SER A 138 4.85 -25.89 -6.35
N GLN A 139 5.31 -26.45 -7.46
CA GLN A 139 4.45 -27.17 -8.40
C GLN A 139 4.82 -28.65 -8.31
N ASP A 140 4.13 -29.41 -7.46
CA ASP A 140 3.58 -30.73 -7.80
C ASP A 140 2.78 -31.28 -6.62
N PHE A 141 1.45 -31.36 -6.74
CA PHE A 141 0.66 -32.57 -6.49
C PHE A 141 -0.81 -32.29 -6.81
N GLN A 142 -1.28 -32.92 -7.88
CA GLN A 142 -2.68 -32.96 -8.31
C GLN A 142 -3.37 -34.23 -7.79
N LYS A 143 -4.70 -34.11 -7.57
CA LYS A 143 -5.76 -35.13 -7.38
C LYS A 143 -5.84 -35.71 -5.95
N GLU A 144 -6.98 -35.75 -5.27
CA GLU A 144 -8.32 -36.22 -5.69
C GLU A 144 -9.51 -35.51 -4.99
N VAL A 145 -10.56 -35.21 -5.78
CA VAL A 145 -12.02 -35.46 -5.60
C VAL A 145 -12.80 -34.82 -4.42
N GLU A 146 -13.53 -33.74 -4.77
CA GLU A 146 -15.01 -33.56 -4.71
C GLU A 146 -15.78 -33.61 -3.35
N ASN A 147 -16.24 -32.44 -2.87
CA ASN A 147 -17.68 -32.12 -2.70
C ASN A 147 -17.95 -30.68 -2.20
N GLN A 148 -18.85 -30.01 -2.92
CA GLN A 148 -19.89 -29.03 -2.54
C GLN A 148 -19.62 -27.93 -1.48
N GLY A 149 -19.91 -26.68 -1.87
CA GLY A 149 -20.28 -25.61 -0.95
C GLY A 149 -19.88 -24.22 -1.41
N GLU A 150 -20.84 -23.46 -1.91
CA GLU A 150 -20.73 -22.04 -2.27
C GLU A 150 -20.20 -21.18 -1.11
N ASN A 151 -19.17 -20.36 -1.36
CA ASN A 151 -19.24 -18.89 -1.18
C ASN A 151 -17.87 -18.21 -1.43
N ASN A 152 -17.95 -17.05 -2.08
CA ASN A 152 -16.98 -15.96 -2.14
C ASN A 152 -15.62 -16.20 -1.47
N LYS A 153 -14.68 -16.75 -2.24
CA LYS A 153 -13.26 -16.70 -1.90
C LYS A 153 -12.70 -15.38 -2.42
N SER A 154 -12.89 -14.32 -1.63
CA SER A 154 -11.98 -13.18 -1.64
C SER A 154 -10.55 -13.72 -1.51
N SER A 155 -9.62 -13.10 -2.22
CA SER A 155 -8.21 -13.43 -2.18
C SER A 155 -7.62 -13.07 -0.82
N LEU A 156 -7.94 -13.85 0.21
CA LEU A 156 -7.24 -13.72 1.49
C LEU A 156 -5.79 -14.19 1.27
N PRO A 157 -4.80 -13.42 1.76
CA PRO A 157 -3.42 -13.88 1.88
C PRO A 157 -3.38 -15.29 2.48
N ASP A 158 -2.50 -16.15 1.96
CA ASP A 158 -2.25 -17.52 2.45
C ASP A 158 -2.11 -17.59 3.99
N PHE A 159 -1.54 -16.51 4.55
CA PHE A 159 -1.39 -16.32 5.99
C PHE A 159 -2.72 -16.17 6.74
N GLU A 160 -3.66 -15.36 6.25
CA GLU A 160 -4.94 -15.11 6.92
C GLU A 160 -5.82 -16.36 6.90
N GLN A 161 -5.84 -17.08 5.77
CA GLN A 161 -6.52 -18.37 5.66
C GLN A 161 -5.94 -19.39 6.65
N LYS A 162 -4.61 -19.42 6.81
CA LYS A 162 -3.95 -20.31 7.77
C LYS A 162 -4.36 -19.98 9.21
N VAL A 163 -4.43 -18.71 9.59
CA VAL A 163 -4.86 -18.29 10.94
C VAL A 163 -6.32 -18.67 11.19
N LEU A 164 -7.20 -18.43 10.21
CA LEU A 164 -8.63 -18.75 10.32
C LEU A 164 -8.87 -20.26 10.45
N ASN A 165 -8.17 -21.09 9.67
CA ASN A 165 -8.25 -22.55 9.75
C ASN A 165 -7.78 -23.06 11.13
N LEU A 166 -6.65 -22.55 11.64
CA LEU A 166 -6.14 -22.94 12.96
C LEU A 166 -7.09 -22.53 14.10
N HIS A 167 -7.80 -21.40 13.94
CA HIS A 167 -8.83 -20.97 14.88
C HIS A 167 -10.09 -21.86 14.80
N GLN A 168 -10.51 -22.23 13.58
CA GLN A 168 -11.63 -23.17 13.37
C GLN A 168 -11.31 -24.57 13.89
N GLU A 169 -10.05 -24.99 13.88
CA GLU A 169 -9.55 -26.21 14.55
C GLU A 169 -9.60 -26.13 16.08
N GLY A 170 -9.99 -24.98 16.66
CA GLY A 170 -10.16 -24.79 18.10
C GLY A 170 -8.87 -24.46 18.85
N LYS A 171 -7.79 -24.10 18.16
CA LYS A 171 -6.53 -23.71 18.81
C LYS A 171 -6.65 -22.36 19.48
N THR A 172 -5.95 -22.20 20.61
CA THR A 172 -5.95 -20.94 21.34
C THR A 172 -5.13 -19.88 20.59
N ILE A 173 -5.49 -18.61 20.77
CA ILE A 173 -4.79 -17.46 20.16
C ILE A 173 -3.28 -17.51 20.42
N ASP A 174 -2.88 -17.97 21.61
CA ASP A 174 -1.49 -18.15 22.02
C ASP A 174 -0.75 -19.22 21.22
N GLU A 175 -1.42 -20.33 20.91
CA GLU A 175 -0.85 -21.42 20.12
C GLU A 175 -0.73 -21.01 18.65
N ILE A 176 -1.74 -20.32 18.13
CA ILE A 176 -1.71 -19.80 16.77
C ILE A 176 -0.57 -18.78 16.61
N ALA A 177 -0.38 -17.88 17.57
CA ALA A 177 0.74 -16.93 17.60
C ALA A 177 2.11 -17.62 17.59
N LYS A 178 2.27 -18.72 18.34
CA LYS A 178 3.50 -19.53 18.35
C LYS A 178 3.73 -20.23 17.01
N ILE A 179 2.69 -20.82 16.42
CA ILE A 179 2.77 -21.55 15.13
C ILE A 179 3.07 -20.59 13.98
N THR A 180 2.51 -19.38 14.03
CA THR A 180 2.65 -18.36 12.98
C THR A 180 3.82 -17.41 13.18
N GLN A 181 4.50 -17.46 14.33
CA GLN A 181 5.54 -16.51 14.75
C GLN A 181 5.07 -15.06 14.69
N LYS A 182 3.82 -14.81 15.09
CA LYS A 182 3.19 -13.48 15.15
C LYS A 182 2.81 -13.10 16.56
N GLY A 183 2.55 -11.81 16.78
CA GLY A 183 2.11 -11.31 18.07
C GLY A 183 0.72 -11.85 18.43
N LYS A 184 0.47 -12.13 19.72
CA LYS A 184 -0.85 -12.55 20.22
C LYS A 184 -1.96 -11.57 19.81
N THR A 185 -1.66 -10.27 19.93
CA THR A 185 -2.55 -9.18 19.53
C THR A 185 -2.80 -9.14 18.02
N GLU A 186 -1.80 -9.47 17.19
CA GLU A 186 -1.96 -9.48 15.72
C GLU A 186 -2.92 -10.60 15.29
N ILE A 187 -2.81 -11.77 15.93
CA ILE A 187 -3.68 -12.93 15.66
C ILE A 187 -5.10 -12.67 16.18
N GLU A 188 -5.23 -12.13 17.40
CA GLU A 188 -6.52 -11.73 17.97
C GLU A 188 -7.23 -10.71 17.06
N LEU A 189 -6.49 -9.72 16.56
CA LEU A 189 -7.02 -8.69 15.68
C LEU A 189 -7.44 -9.29 14.32
N LEU A 190 -6.64 -10.18 13.75
CA LEU A 190 -6.93 -10.84 12.47
C LEU A 190 -8.20 -11.68 12.55
N ILE A 191 -8.37 -12.45 13.63
CA ILE A 191 -9.60 -13.22 13.89
C ILE A 191 -10.79 -12.28 14.02
N LYS A 192 -10.65 -11.16 14.76
CA LYS A 192 -11.75 -10.21 14.98
C LYS A 192 -12.19 -9.44 13.73
N PHE A 193 -11.30 -9.27 12.75
CA PHE A 193 -11.66 -8.67 11.46
C PHE A 193 -12.38 -9.64 10.51
N HIS A 194 -12.32 -10.95 10.78
CA HIS A 194 -12.88 -12.01 9.93
C HIS A 194 -13.96 -12.86 10.60
N ALA A 195 -14.20 -12.66 11.90
CA ALA A 195 -15.32 -13.24 12.66
C ALA A 195 -16.61 -12.44 12.41
#